data_AF-R7NDJ3-F1
#
_entry.id   AF-R7NDJ3-F1
#
_cell.length_a   1.000
_cell.length_b   1.000
_cell.length_c   1.000
_cell.angle_alpha   90.00
_cell.angle_beta   90.00
_cell.angle_gamma   90.00
#
_symmetry.space_group_name_H-M   'P 1'
#
loop_
_entity.id
_entity.type
_entity.pdbx_description
1 polymer ?
#
loop_
_entity_poly.entity_id
_entity_poly.type
_entity_poly.pdbx_seq_one_letter_code
_entity_poly.pdbx_strand_id
1 'polypeptide(L)'
;MKKLSIIILTVIIAGIAVLTIYTLTHQDIKGAQEIIKTKSIEKASTNMTENELSEIYNIQLNGKRHKLKSNYRVTFEKKYAKIDLTLYLDGREILSMEVDDKFEADTIDEIFENQNENIKIDKENIKIMKDKETDYLLISVYSDIKEEKEEYFVWNDKGKMLLENILIYDESKEYQSIDGEELTIFYDKNTQILAKFEDNSIYALEEKETEENLLLEEYRYTINKGNVEKELLNTYEIKLKKQK
;
A
#
# COMPACT_ATOMS: atom_id res chain seq x y z
N MET A 1 -52.47 28.51 43.12
CA MET A 1 -51.64 28.94 41.96
C MET A 1 -50.24 28.29 41.97
N LYS A 2 -50.12 26.95 42.14
CA LYS A 2 -48.82 26.25 42.02
C LYS A 2 -48.82 25.18 40.91
N LYS A 3 -49.98 24.57 40.62
CA LYS A 3 -50.11 23.52 39.59
C LYS A 3 -50.04 24.05 38.13
N LEU A 4 -50.58 25.25 37.86
CA LEU A 4 -50.54 25.83 36.51
C LEU A 4 -49.10 26.21 36.08
N SER A 5 -48.28 26.68 37.03
CA SER A 5 -46.89 27.07 36.78
C SER A 5 -45.99 25.87 36.44
N ILE A 6 -46.23 24.71 37.05
CA ILE A 6 -45.47 23.47 36.76
C ILE A 6 -45.82 22.96 35.37
N ILE A 7 -47.11 22.98 34.97
CA ILE A 7 -47.53 22.52 33.64
C ILE A 7 -46.90 23.39 32.54
N ILE A 8 -46.91 24.72 32.71
CA ILE A 8 -46.29 25.63 31.74
C ILE A 8 -44.77 25.40 31.65
N LEU A 9 -44.09 25.18 32.77
CA LEU A 9 -42.67 24.86 32.79
C LEU A 9 -42.36 23.55 32.07
N THR A 10 -43.21 22.54 32.25
CA THR A 10 -43.04 21.22 31.61
C THR A 10 -43.20 21.31 30.08
N VAL A 11 -44.15 22.12 29.61
CA VAL A 11 -44.38 22.36 28.18
C VAL A 11 -43.22 23.14 27.55
N ILE A 12 -42.65 24.12 28.26
CA ILE A 12 -41.49 24.88 27.77
C ILE A 12 -40.26 23.98 27.65
N ILE A 13 -39.99 23.13 28.66
CA ILE A 13 -38.86 22.20 28.63
C ILE A 13 -39.02 21.18 27.49
N ALA A 14 -40.24 20.65 27.30
CA ALA A 14 -40.52 19.75 26.19
C ALA A 14 -40.34 20.44 24.82
N GLY A 15 -40.78 21.70 24.70
CA GLY A 15 -40.61 22.49 23.48
C GLY A 15 -39.13 22.76 23.14
N ILE A 16 -38.31 23.12 24.13
CA ILE A 16 -36.86 23.30 23.95
C ILE A 16 -36.21 21.97 23.58
N ALA A 17 -36.57 20.86 24.23
CA ALA A 17 -36.03 19.54 23.89
C ALA A 17 -36.35 19.13 22.45
N VAL A 18 -37.59 19.34 21.99
CA VAL A 18 -37.99 19.04 20.61
C VAL A 18 -37.28 19.95 19.60
N LEU A 19 -37.16 21.26 19.89
CA LEU A 19 -36.38 22.18 19.05
C LEU A 19 -34.91 21.78 18.98
N THR A 20 -34.32 21.39 20.11
CA THR A 20 -32.92 20.96 20.20
C THR A 20 -32.69 19.66 19.43
N ILE A 21 -33.58 18.67 19.58
CA ILE A 21 -33.58 17.41 18.82
C ILE A 21 -33.78 17.68 17.33
N TYR A 22 -34.70 18.58 16.96
CA TYR A 22 -34.91 18.96 15.56
C TYR A 22 -33.69 19.66 14.97
N THR A 23 -33.06 20.60 15.67
CA THR A 23 -31.80 21.22 15.22
C THR A 23 -30.66 20.20 15.15
N LEU A 24 -30.53 19.29 16.11
CA LEU A 24 -29.50 18.24 16.09
C LEU A 24 -29.72 17.23 14.96
N THR A 25 -30.97 16.86 14.66
CA THR A 25 -31.29 15.90 13.59
C THR A 25 -31.33 16.54 12.20
N HIS A 26 -31.48 17.87 12.10
CA HIS A 26 -31.57 18.58 10.81
C HIS A 26 -30.37 19.51 10.52
N GLN A 27 -29.44 19.71 11.46
CA GLN A 27 -28.14 20.33 11.16
C GLN A 27 -27.19 19.37 10.45
N ASP A 28 -27.37 18.05 10.60
CA ASP A 28 -26.53 17.05 9.92
C ASP A 28 -26.86 16.87 8.43
N ILE A 29 -27.93 17.48 7.91
CA ILE A 29 -28.38 17.26 6.52
C ILE A 29 -28.05 18.46 5.59
N LYS A 30 -27.71 19.64 6.12
CA LYS A 30 -27.44 20.84 5.29
C LYS A 30 -26.05 21.46 5.47
N GLY A 31 -25.19 20.91 6.32
CA GLY A 31 -23.86 21.45 6.61
C GLY A 31 -22.65 20.64 6.09
N ALA A 32 -22.83 19.41 5.60
CA ALA A 32 -21.70 18.55 5.20
C ALA A 32 -21.83 18.00 3.76
N GLN A 33 -22.51 18.75 2.88
CA GLN A 33 -22.54 18.48 1.44
C GLN A 33 -21.52 19.32 0.66
N GLU A 34 -20.43 19.73 1.29
CA GLU A 34 -19.15 19.78 0.60
C GLU A 34 -18.41 18.49 0.93
N ILE A 35 -18.73 17.43 0.17
CA ILE A 35 -17.75 16.38 -0.09
C ILE A 35 -16.66 17.08 -0.91
N ILE A 36 -15.77 17.81 -0.23
CA ILE A 36 -14.42 17.99 -0.73
C ILE A 36 -13.99 16.55 -0.97
N LYS A 37 -13.87 16.15 -2.24
CA LYS A 37 -13.14 14.93 -2.61
C LYS A 37 -11.69 15.21 -2.21
N THR A 38 -11.41 15.15 -0.91
CA THR A 38 -10.06 15.22 -0.39
C THR A 38 -9.40 14.01 -1.00
N LYS A 39 -8.48 14.25 -1.94
CA LYS A 39 -7.74 13.16 -2.58
C LYS A 39 -7.13 12.35 -1.43
N SER A 40 -7.42 11.05 -1.40
CA SER A 40 -6.93 10.19 -0.33
C SER A 40 -5.40 10.13 -0.28
N ILE A 41 -4.75 10.45 -1.40
CA ILE A 41 -3.29 10.53 -1.55
C ILE A 41 -2.96 11.77 -2.40
N GLU A 42 -2.10 12.63 -1.87
CA GLU A 42 -1.65 13.87 -2.51
C GLU A 42 -0.15 14.08 -2.27
N LYS A 43 0.63 14.25 -3.35
CA LYS A 43 2.05 14.62 -3.28
C LYS A 43 2.16 16.04 -2.73
N ALA A 44 2.89 16.20 -1.65
CA ALA A 44 3.07 17.45 -0.92
C ALA A 44 4.32 18.21 -1.36
N SER A 45 5.43 17.48 -1.50
CA SER A 45 6.72 18.06 -1.87
C SER A 45 7.69 16.98 -2.34
N THR A 46 8.62 17.38 -3.20
CA THR A 46 9.83 16.65 -3.55
C THR A 46 11.03 17.54 -3.26
N ASN A 47 12.09 16.97 -2.72
CA ASN A 47 13.37 17.62 -2.50
C ASN A 47 14.48 16.67 -2.89
N MET A 48 15.36 17.10 -3.80
CA MET A 48 16.49 16.32 -4.28
C MET A 48 17.78 17.10 -4.04
N THR A 49 18.78 16.44 -3.48
CA THR A 49 20.16 16.91 -3.30
C THR A 49 21.10 16.00 -4.09
N GLU A 50 22.41 16.26 -4.06
CA GLU A 50 23.41 15.44 -4.77
C GLU A 50 23.40 13.95 -4.40
N ASN A 51 22.82 13.57 -3.26
CA ASN A 51 22.88 12.23 -2.69
C ASN A 51 21.60 11.79 -1.96
N GLU A 52 20.52 12.58 -2.01
CA GLU A 52 19.27 12.25 -1.32
C GLU A 52 18.06 12.70 -2.16
N LEU A 53 17.06 11.83 -2.30
CA LEU A 53 15.73 12.18 -2.80
C LEU A 53 14.70 11.95 -1.70
N SER A 54 14.03 13.02 -1.29
CA SER A 54 12.96 13.02 -0.31
C SER A 54 11.63 13.37 -0.97
N GLU A 55 10.63 12.51 -0.87
CA GLU A 55 9.26 12.82 -1.29
C GLU A 55 8.29 12.70 -0.13
N ILE A 56 7.31 13.61 -0.08
CA ILE A 56 6.30 13.63 0.98
C ILE A 56 4.92 13.54 0.32
N TYR A 57 4.12 12.60 0.81
CA TYR A 57 2.72 12.41 0.44
C TYR A 57 1.84 12.63 1.67
N ASN A 58 0.77 13.40 1.48
CA ASN A 58 -0.33 13.44 2.42
C ASN A 58 -1.29 12.31 2.09
N ILE A 59 -1.57 11.47 3.08
CA ILE A 59 -2.49 10.35 2.94
C ILE A 59 -3.62 10.46 3.96
N GLN A 60 -4.81 10.06 3.58
CA GLN A 60 -5.98 10.04 4.46
C GLN A 60 -6.24 8.59 4.90
N LEU A 61 -6.00 8.28 6.17
CA LEU A 61 -6.28 6.97 6.77
C LEU A 61 -7.19 7.17 7.98
N ASN A 62 -8.25 6.37 8.14
CA ASN A 62 -9.12 6.38 9.31
C ASN A 62 -9.68 7.79 9.63
N GLY A 63 -10.01 8.57 8.60
CA GLY A 63 -10.51 9.94 8.78
C GLY A 63 -9.47 10.97 9.25
N LYS A 64 -8.18 10.60 9.31
CA LYS A 64 -7.08 11.50 9.67
C LYS A 64 -6.09 11.66 8.52
N ARG A 65 -5.47 12.83 8.46
CA ARG A 65 -4.37 13.12 7.54
C ARG A 65 -3.05 12.69 8.18
N HIS A 66 -2.32 11.86 7.46
CA HIS A 66 -0.97 11.40 7.80
C HIS A 66 0.03 11.90 6.76
N LYS A 67 1.30 11.96 7.14
CA LYS A 67 2.42 12.27 6.25
C LYS A 67 3.25 11.00 6.03
N LEU A 68 3.25 10.50 4.81
CA LEU A 68 4.21 9.50 4.35
C LEU A 68 5.40 10.23 3.74
N LYS A 69 6.61 9.94 4.20
CA LYS A 69 7.85 10.40 3.59
C LYS A 69 8.63 9.19 3.06
N SER A 70 8.97 9.20 1.77
CA SER A 70 10.03 8.35 1.24
C SER A 70 11.34 9.13 1.23
N ASN A 71 12.42 8.47 1.64
CA ASN A 71 13.76 9.04 1.61
C ASN A 71 14.71 8.04 0.97
N TYR A 72 15.19 8.34 -0.22
CA TYR A 72 16.24 7.59 -0.90
C TYR A 72 17.57 8.24 -0.62
N ARG A 73 18.54 7.48 -0.11
CA ARG A 73 19.93 7.90 0.02
C ARG A 73 20.77 7.18 -1.03
N VAL A 74 21.59 7.93 -1.74
CA VAL A 74 22.47 7.41 -2.78
C VAL A 74 23.93 7.57 -2.37
N THR A 75 24.70 6.49 -2.49
CA THR A 75 26.16 6.50 -2.29
C THR A 75 26.84 6.07 -3.58
N PHE A 76 27.66 6.94 -4.16
CA PHE A 76 28.39 6.66 -5.39
C PHE A 76 29.73 5.98 -5.11
N GLU A 77 29.96 4.83 -5.75
CA GLU A 77 31.20 4.05 -5.72
C GLU A 77 31.71 3.78 -7.15
N LYS A 78 32.65 4.62 -7.60
CA LYS A 78 33.21 4.57 -8.96
C LYS A 78 32.14 4.81 -10.03
N LYS A 79 31.65 3.73 -10.67
CA LYS A 79 30.64 3.74 -11.75
C LYS A 79 29.29 3.17 -11.31
N TYR A 80 29.14 2.97 -10.02
CA TYR A 80 27.97 2.36 -9.42
C TYR A 80 27.41 3.25 -8.32
N ALA A 81 26.12 3.16 -8.10
CA ALA A 81 25.41 3.77 -7.01
C ALA A 81 24.76 2.68 -6.15
N LYS A 82 24.96 2.79 -4.84
CA LYS A 82 24.13 2.11 -3.85
C LYS A 82 22.97 3.02 -3.48
N ILE A 83 21.76 2.47 -3.45
CA ILE A 83 20.50 3.17 -3.19
C ILE A 83 19.83 2.52 -1.98
N ASP A 84 19.64 3.28 -0.90
CA ASP A 84 18.91 2.86 0.30
C ASP A 84 17.60 3.65 0.42
N LEU A 85 16.48 2.97 0.69
CA LEU A 85 15.18 3.58 0.97
C LEU A 85 14.86 3.54 2.45
N THR A 86 14.37 4.65 2.99
CA THR A 86 13.70 4.71 4.29
C THR A 86 12.33 5.34 4.16
N LEU A 87 11.30 4.68 4.68
CA LEU A 87 9.93 5.19 4.74
C LEU A 87 9.60 5.67 6.15
N TYR A 88 8.92 6.81 6.23
CA TYR A 88 8.42 7.36 7.48
C TYR A 88 6.92 7.62 7.41
N LEU A 89 6.18 7.20 8.42
CA LEU A 89 4.78 7.58 8.64
C LEU A 89 4.70 8.51 9.86
N ASP A 90 4.24 9.74 9.65
CA ASP A 90 4.21 10.82 10.65
C ASP A 90 5.54 11.02 11.38
N GLY A 91 6.65 10.89 10.62
CA GLY A 91 8.02 11.05 11.12
C GLY A 91 8.57 9.83 11.87
N ARG A 92 7.83 8.73 11.98
CA ARG A 92 8.33 7.44 12.50
C ARG A 92 8.77 6.57 11.36
N GLU A 93 9.97 6.00 11.46
CA GLU A 93 10.45 5.02 10.50
C GLU A 93 9.55 3.78 10.53
N ILE A 94 9.10 3.34 9.34
CA ILE A 94 8.24 2.15 9.17
C ILE A 94 8.86 1.10 8.24
N LEU A 95 9.89 1.48 7.47
CA LEU A 95 10.66 0.60 6.59
C LEU A 95 12.05 1.21 6.38
N SER A 96 13.07 0.36 6.34
CA SER A 96 14.42 0.71 5.88
C SER A 96 14.99 -0.49 5.13
N MET A 97 15.39 -0.28 3.88
CA MET A 97 15.87 -1.36 3.01
C MET A 97 16.87 -0.84 1.98
N GLU A 98 17.76 -1.74 1.54
CA GLU A 98 18.56 -1.53 0.34
C GLU A 98 17.68 -1.77 -0.89
N VAL A 99 17.67 -0.81 -1.81
CA VAL A 99 16.95 -0.90 -3.09
C VAL A 99 17.84 -1.51 -4.15
N ASP A 100 19.11 -1.08 -4.24
CA ASP A 100 20.11 -1.62 -5.16
C ASP A 100 21.51 -1.31 -4.61
N ASP A 101 22.47 -2.21 -4.81
CA ASP A 101 23.86 -2.06 -4.35
C ASP A 101 24.86 -1.77 -5.48
N LYS A 102 24.44 -1.88 -6.75
CA LYS A 102 25.27 -1.74 -7.96
C LYS A 102 24.48 -1.18 -9.15
N PHE A 103 23.70 -0.13 -8.93
CA PHE A 103 23.02 0.58 -10.01
C PHE A 103 24.05 1.34 -10.86
N GLU A 104 24.04 1.23 -12.19
CA GLU A 104 25.03 1.92 -13.04
C GLU A 104 24.61 3.38 -13.28
N ALA A 105 25.09 4.27 -12.41
CA ALA A 105 24.88 5.72 -12.54
C ALA A 105 26.03 6.50 -11.87
N ASP A 106 26.32 7.68 -12.42
CA ASP A 106 27.31 8.61 -11.88
C ASP A 106 26.66 9.81 -11.15
N THR A 107 25.36 10.01 -11.31
CA THR A 107 24.60 11.11 -10.70
C THR A 107 23.22 10.67 -10.21
N ILE A 108 22.60 11.43 -9.30
CA ILE A 108 21.26 11.13 -8.77
C ILE A 108 20.17 11.37 -9.82
N ASP A 109 20.37 12.33 -10.72
CA ASP A 109 19.44 12.66 -11.80
C ASP A 109 19.35 11.49 -12.80
N GLU A 110 20.46 10.79 -13.05
CA GLU A 110 20.47 9.55 -13.83
C GLU A 110 19.57 8.48 -13.21
N ILE A 111 19.52 8.39 -11.89
CA ILE A 111 18.71 7.40 -11.16
C ILE A 111 17.22 7.77 -11.22
N PHE A 112 16.84 8.99 -10.82
CA PHE A 112 15.44 9.33 -10.53
C PHE A 112 14.72 10.20 -11.58
N GLU A 113 15.46 10.82 -12.50
CA GLU A 113 14.88 11.68 -13.55
C GLU A 113 15.04 11.10 -14.96
N ASN A 114 16.16 10.43 -15.27
CA ASN A 114 16.50 10.09 -16.66
C ASN A 114 16.32 8.62 -17.06
N GLN A 115 16.42 7.66 -16.13
CA GLN A 115 16.54 6.25 -16.53
C GLN A 115 15.42 5.32 -16.07
N ASN A 116 14.64 5.64 -15.03
CA ASN A 116 13.70 4.65 -14.53
C ASN A 116 12.52 5.24 -13.74
N GLU A 117 11.31 5.12 -14.29
CA GLU A 117 10.07 5.47 -13.58
C GLU A 117 9.83 4.52 -12.38
N ASN A 118 10.40 3.32 -12.40
CA ASN A 118 10.12 2.27 -11.42
C ASN A 118 10.96 2.34 -10.14
N ILE A 119 11.94 3.25 -10.00
CA ILE A 119 12.81 3.25 -8.80
C ILE A 119 12.14 3.96 -7.63
N LYS A 120 11.46 5.07 -7.88
CA LYS A 120 10.86 5.88 -6.81
C LYS A 120 9.44 5.43 -6.51
N ILE A 121 9.02 5.64 -5.28
CA ILE A 121 7.62 5.44 -4.87
C ILE A 121 6.85 6.66 -5.33
N ASP A 122 6.03 6.46 -6.35
CA ASP A 122 5.07 7.43 -6.83
C ASP A 122 3.67 7.12 -6.29
N LYS A 123 2.70 7.98 -6.66
CA LYS A 123 1.33 7.89 -6.16
C LYS A 123 0.67 6.54 -6.43
N GLU A 124 1.02 5.88 -7.53
CA GLU A 124 0.44 4.60 -7.95
C GLU A 124 0.88 3.40 -7.11
N ASN A 125 2.06 3.49 -6.52
CA ASN A 125 2.57 2.50 -5.58
C ASN A 125 1.88 2.62 -4.21
N ILE A 126 1.24 3.76 -3.92
CA ILE A 126 0.55 4.02 -2.65
C ILE A 126 -0.93 3.68 -2.82
N LYS A 127 -1.40 2.71 -2.04
CA LYS A 127 -2.79 2.22 -2.04
C LYS A 127 -3.34 2.19 -0.62
N ILE A 128 -4.67 2.19 -0.51
CA ILE A 128 -5.37 2.11 0.78
C ILE A 128 -6.22 0.85 0.76
N MET A 129 -5.90 -0.09 1.65
CA MET A 129 -6.72 -1.27 1.91
C MET A 129 -7.74 -0.97 3.00
N LYS A 130 -8.97 -1.45 2.86
CA LYS A 130 -10.09 -1.17 3.77
C LYS A 130 -10.63 -2.45 4.42
N ASP A 131 -10.72 -2.51 5.73
CA ASP A 131 -11.48 -3.56 6.44
C ASP A 131 -12.54 -2.91 7.32
N LYS A 132 -13.81 -3.07 6.94
CA LYS A 132 -14.99 -2.52 7.61
C LYS A 132 -14.89 -1.00 7.82
N GLU A 133 -14.30 -0.59 8.94
CA GLU A 133 -14.17 0.80 9.40
C GLU A 133 -12.69 1.24 9.54
N THR A 134 -11.74 0.40 9.13
CA THR A 134 -10.30 0.68 9.25
C THR A 134 -9.63 0.68 7.88
N ASP A 135 -8.88 1.74 7.60
CA ASP A 135 -7.98 1.89 6.48
C ASP A 135 -6.55 1.46 6.87
N TYR A 136 -5.85 0.82 5.94
CA TYR A 136 -4.48 0.36 6.03
C TYR A 136 -3.69 0.89 4.84
N LEU A 137 -2.43 1.21 5.08
CA LEU A 137 -1.51 1.70 4.07
C LEU A 137 -0.86 0.50 3.37
N LEU A 138 -1.05 0.39 2.06
CA LEU A 138 -0.37 -0.56 1.19
C LEU A 138 0.62 0.23 0.33
N ILE A 139 1.89 -0.16 0.34
CA ILE A 139 2.92 0.41 -0.54
C ILE A 139 3.58 -0.72 -1.31
N SER A 140 3.76 -0.54 -2.62
CA SER A 140 4.71 -1.35 -3.38
C SER A 140 6.05 -0.64 -3.53
N VAL A 141 7.14 -1.39 -3.48
CA VAL A 141 8.51 -0.88 -3.56
C VAL A 141 9.29 -1.75 -4.53
N TYR A 142 10.00 -1.14 -5.48
CA TYR A 142 10.98 -1.84 -6.29
C TYR A 142 12.30 -1.97 -5.51
N SER A 143 12.79 -3.19 -5.39
CA SER A 143 14.15 -3.56 -5.02
C SER A 143 14.82 -4.23 -6.23
N ASP A 144 16.13 -4.48 -6.15
CA ASP A 144 16.94 -5.08 -7.22
C ASP A 144 16.53 -4.59 -8.62
N ILE A 145 16.78 -3.31 -8.88
CA ILE A 145 16.20 -2.59 -10.03
C ILE A 145 16.51 -3.28 -11.36
N LYS A 146 17.66 -3.96 -11.45
CA LYS A 146 18.06 -4.74 -12.64
C LYS A 146 17.20 -5.98 -12.87
N GLU A 147 16.70 -6.59 -11.81
CA GLU A 147 15.80 -7.75 -11.87
C GLU A 147 14.33 -7.33 -11.75
N GLU A 148 14.07 -6.01 -11.79
CA GLU A 148 12.76 -5.36 -11.70
C GLU A 148 11.91 -5.87 -10.53
N LYS A 149 12.54 -6.12 -9.38
CA LYS A 149 11.91 -6.83 -8.28
C LYS A 149 10.96 -5.94 -7.48
N GLU A 150 9.64 -6.03 -7.67
CA GLU A 150 8.66 -5.20 -6.93
C GLU A 150 8.02 -5.96 -5.76
N GLU A 151 7.80 -5.33 -4.60
CA GLU A 151 7.32 -5.99 -3.36
C GLU A 151 6.21 -5.17 -2.65
N TYR A 152 5.15 -5.82 -2.16
CA TYR A 152 4.09 -5.21 -1.34
C TYR A 152 4.39 -5.25 0.16
N PHE A 153 4.03 -4.16 0.83
CA PHE A 153 4.09 -4.00 2.29
C PHE A 153 2.80 -3.36 2.81
N VAL A 154 2.28 -3.85 3.95
CA VAL A 154 1.06 -3.32 4.57
C VAL A 154 1.33 -2.86 5.99
N TRP A 155 0.90 -1.64 6.33
CA TRP A 155 0.92 -1.10 7.69
C TRP A 155 -0.47 -0.61 8.12
N ASN A 156 -0.70 -0.59 9.43
CA ASN A 156 -1.80 0.20 9.98
C ASN A 156 -1.44 1.69 10.12
N ASP A 157 -2.42 2.50 10.50
CA ASP A 157 -2.29 3.95 10.73
C ASP A 157 -1.31 4.35 11.86
N LYS A 158 -0.82 3.38 12.64
CA LYS A 158 0.19 3.58 13.69
C LYS A 158 1.60 3.20 13.25
N GLY A 159 1.77 2.75 12.01
CA GLY A 159 3.05 2.28 11.45
C GLY A 159 3.44 0.86 11.87
N LYS A 160 2.51 0.06 12.41
CA LYS A 160 2.77 -1.37 12.65
C LYS A 160 2.63 -2.12 11.32
N MET A 161 3.71 -2.78 10.90
CA MET A 161 3.69 -3.67 9.73
C MET A 161 2.81 -4.90 10.02
N LEU A 162 1.95 -5.23 9.07
CA LEU A 162 1.00 -6.32 9.13
C LEU A 162 1.34 -7.43 8.13
N LEU A 163 1.85 -7.03 6.97
CA LEU A 163 2.34 -7.91 5.92
C LEU A 163 3.69 -7.37 5.47
N GLU A 164 4.68 -8.25 5.47
CA GLU A 164 6.02 -7.99 4.97
C GLU A 164 6.19 -8.74 3.66
N ASN A 165 6.60 -8.02 2.62
CA ASN A 165 7.27 -8.57 1.44
C ASN A 165 6.48 -9.67 0.70
N ILE A 166 5.38 -9.28 0.03
CA ILE A 166 4.81 -10.11 -1.05
C ILE A 166 5.36 -9.63 -2.38
N LEU A 167 6.12 -10.49 -3.05
CA LEU A 167 6.71 -10.22 -4.36
C LEU A 167 5.65 -10.06 -5.46
N ILE A 168 5.78 -8.99 -6.24
CA ILE A 168 4.93 -8.57 -7.35
C ILE A 168 5.54 -8.94 -8.69
N TYR A 169 6.85 -8.82 -8.87
CA TYR A 169 7.52 -9.13 -10.12
C TYR A 169 8.98 -9.52 -9.84
N ASP A 170 9.55 -10.43 -10.64
CA ASP A 170 10.96 -10.86 -10.57
C ASP A 170 11.39 -11.48 -11.92
N GLU A 171 12.19 -10.74 -12.70
CA GLU A 171 12.67 -11.18 -14.02
C GLU A 171 13.60 -12.40 -13.98
N SER A 172 14.16 -12.71 -12.81
CA SER A 172 15.12 -13.81 -12.66
C SER A 172 14.45 -15.20 -12.70
N LYS A 173 13.12 -15.28 -12.57
CA LYS A 173 12.38 -16.53 -12.40
C LYS A 173 11.36 -16.84 -13.48
N GLU A 174 11.65 -17.85 -14.30
CA GLU A 174 10.71 -18.46 -15.25
C GLU A 174 9.95 -19.66 -14.66
N TYR A 175 8.63 -19.72 -14.85
CA TYR A 175 7.78 -20.84 -14.41
C TYR A 175 7.12 -21.52 -15.60
N GLN A 176 7.12 -22.86 -15.60
CA GLN A 176 6.55 -23.67 -16.67
C GLN A 176 5.53 -24.69 -16.12
N SER A 177 4.24 -24.49 -16.45
CA SER A 177 3.16 -25.43 -16.14
C SER A 177 3.47 -26.85 -16.63
N ILE A 178 3.16 -27.86 -15.82
CA ILE A 178 3.41 -29.28 -16.13
C ILE A 178 2.45 -29.83 -17.20
N ASP A 179 1.23 -29.29 -17.25
CA ASP A 179 0.10 -29.93 -17.93
C ASP A 179 -0.20 -29.30 -19.30
N GLY A 180 0.49 -28.20 -19.64
CA GLY A 180 0.23 -27.44 -20.86
C GLY A 180 -1.12 -26.71 -20.88
N GLU A 181 -1.90 -26.81 -19.81
CA GLU A 181 -3.08 -25.97 -19.60
C GLU A 181 -2.65 -24.52 -19.38
N GLU A 182 -3.36 -23.58 -20.01
CA GLU A 182 -3.21 -22.15 -19.73
C GLU A 182 -3.61 -21.91 -18.27
N LEU A 183 -2.62 -21.62 -17.42
CA LEU A 183 -2.87 -21.09 -16.09
C LEU A 183 -3.61 -19.76 -16.26
N THR A 184 -4.93 -19.80 -16.12
CA THR A 184 -5.80 -18.68 -16.51
C THR A 184 -5.99 -17.70 -15.36
N ILE A 185 -4.94 -17.32 -14.64
CA ILE A 185 -5.07 -16.34 -13.55
C ILE A 185 -3.85 -15.41 -13.60
N PHE A 186 -3.90 -14.51 -14.60
CA PHE A 186 -3.00 -13.37 -14.89
C PHE A 186 -1.62 -13.71 -15.44
N TYR A 187 -1.63 -14.17 -16.70
CA TYR A 187 -0.47 -14.17 -17.57
C TYR A 187 -0.40 -12.83 -18.33
N ASP A 188 0.46 -11.91 -17.89
CA ASP A 188 1.05 -10.94 -18.83
C ASP A 188 2.33 -11.57 -19.38
N LYS A 189 2.44 -11.59 -20.71
CA LYS A 189 3.58 -12.15 -21.43
C LYS A 189 4.86 -11.33 -21.24
N ASN A 190 4.75 -10.14 -20.62
CA ASN A 190 5.86 -9.22 -20.41
C ASN A 190 6.44 -9.26 -18.97
N THR A 191 5.74 -9.79 -17.96
CA THR A 191 6.08 -9.53 -16.53
C THR A 191 5.94 -10.76 -15.58
N GLN A 192 6.57 -11.88 -15.90
CA GLN A 192 6.56 -13.18 -15.17
C GLN A 192 6.38 -13.14 -13.61
N ILE A 193 5.40 -13.92 -13.07
CA ILE A 193 4.88 -14.02 -11.67
C ILE A 193 4.44 -12.72 -11.03
N LEU A 194 3.13 -12.65 -10.74
CA LEU A 194 2.47 -11.39 -10.40
C LEU A 194 1.64 -11.48 -9.13
N ALA A 195 1.96 -10.63 -8.15
CA ALA A 195 0.99 -10.25 -7.15
C ALA A 195 0.18 -9.04 -7.65
N LYS A 196 -1.14 -9.12 -7.58
CA LYS A 196 -2.00 -7.99 -7.94
C LYS A 196 -2.82 -7.53 -6.76
N PHE A 197 -3.06 -6.23 -6.70
CA PHE A 197 -4.04 -5.66 -5.81
C PHE A 197 -5.35 -5.42 -6.57
N GLU A 198 -6.37 -6.22 -6.29
CA GLU A 198 -7.71 -6.10 -6.87
C GLU A 198 -8.76 -6.40 -5.81
N ASP A 199 -9.92 -5.73 -5.90
CA ASP A 199 -11.04 -5.94 -4.98
C ASP A 199 -10.61 -5.89 -3.51
N ASN A 200 -9.71 -4.95 -3.21
CA ASN A 200 -9.21 -4.72 -1.87
C ASN A 200 -8.50 -5.95 -1.24
N SER A 201 -7.93 -6.81 -2.09
CA SER A 201 -7.20 -8.01 -1.72
C SER A 201 -5.89 -8.09 -2.50
N ILE A 202 -4.88 -8.74 -1.93
CA ILE A 202 -3.65 -9.07 -2.66
C ILE A 202 -3.75 -10.55 -3.06
N TYR A 203 -3.67 -10.82 -4.35
CA TYR A 203 -3.60 -12.18 -4.88
C TYR A 203 -2.15 -12.44 -5.25
N ALA A 204 -1.56 -13.53 -4.77
CA ALA A 204 -0.15 -13.84 -4.99
C ALA A 204 0.06 -15.34 -5.22
N LEU A 205 1.07 -15.68 -6.02
CA LEU A 205 1.56 -17.04 -6.18
C LEU A 205 2.83 -17.20 -5.34
N GLU A 206 2.87 -18.21 -4.50
CA GLU A 206 4.03 -18.52 -3.67
C GLU A 206 4.64 -19.86 -4.05
N GLU A 207 5.96 -19.87 -4.17
CA GLU A 207 6.73 -21.08 -4.36
C GLU A 207 6.76 -21.93 -3.09
N LYS A 208 6.57 -23.23 -3.29
CA LYS A 208 6.78 -24.24 -2.27
C LYS A 208 7.63 -25.34 -2.83
N GLU A 209 8.89 -25.37 -2.39
CA GLU A 209 9.81 -26.45 -2.73
C GLU A 209 9.38 -27.75 -2.04
N THR A 210 9.31 -28.83 -2.82
CA THR A 210 9.16 -30.19 -2.30
C THR A 210 10.32 -31.05 -2.81
N GLU A 211 10.53 -32.24 -2.21
CA GLU A 211 11.65 -33.13 -2.56
C GLU A 211 11.65 -33.58 -4.04
N GLU A 212 10.49 -33.55 -4.73
CA GLU A 212 10.33 -34.09 -6.08
C GLU A 212 9.92 -33.05 -7.14
N ASN A 213 9.15 -32.01 -6.76
CA ASN A 213 8.59 -31.01 -7.69
C ASN A 213 8.60 -29.58 -7.10
N LEU A 214 8.54 -28.57 -7.98
CA LEU A 214 8.21 -27.19 -7.58
C LEU A 214 6.69 -27.04 -7.56
N LEU A 215 6.12 -26.55 -6.46
CA LEU A 215 4.70 -26.21 -6.39
C LEU A 215 4.53 -24.69 -6.35
N LEU A 216 3.49 -24.18 -7.02
CA LEU A 216 3.01 -22.81 -6.85
C LEU A 216 1.66 -22.85 -6.13
N GLU A 217 1.58 -22.20 -4.98
CA GLU A 217 0.35 -22.05 -4.20
C GLU A 217 -0.21 -20.64 -4.41
N GLU A 218 -1.44 -20.54 -4.89
CA GLU A 218 -2.14 -19.26 -5.04
C GLU A 218 -2.83 -18.88 -3.74
N TYR A 219 -2.51 -17.70 -3.23
CA TYR A 219 -3.05 -17.16 -2.00
C TYR A 219 -3.81 -15.87 -2.24
N ARG A 220 -4.93 -15.73 -1.52
CA ARG A 220 -5.60 -14.46 -1.30
C ARG A 220 -5.28 -13.92 0.08
N TYR A 221 -4.80 -12.70 0.10
CA TYR A 221 -4.49 -11.93 1.30
C TYR A 221 -5.53 -10.83 1.51
N THR A 222 -6.17 -10.85 2.67
CA THR A 222 -7.14 -9.84 3.10
C THR A 222 -6.80 -9.32 4.49
N ILE A 223 -7.41 -8.20 4.89
CA ILE A 223 -7.32 -7.70 6.26
C ILE A 223 -8.65 -7.94 6.97
N ASN A 224 -8.59 -8.54 8.17
CA ASN A 224 -9.74 -8.70 9.04
C ASN A 224 -9.35 -8.41 10.50
N LYS A 225 -10.00 -7.40 11.07
CA LYS A 225 -9.78 -6.90 12.44
C LYS A 225 -8.31 -6.61 12.74
N GLY A 226 -7.60 -6.04 11.78
CA GLY A 226 -6.18 -5.68 11.91
C GLY A 226 -5.20 -6.84 11.86
N ASN A 227 -5.63 -8.01 11.38
CA ASN A 227 -4.76 -9.12 11.05
C ASN A 227 -4.84 -9.42 9.56
N VAL A 228 -3.73 -9.88 8.98
CA VAL A 228 -3.69 -10.42 7.63
C VAL A 228 -4.24 -11.84 7.67
N GLU A 229 -5.29 -12.08 6.91
CA GLU A 229 -5.81 -13.42 6.65
C GLU A 229 -5.29 -13.91 5.31
N LYS A 230 -4.72 -15.11 5.30
CA LYS A 230 -4.16 -15.79 4.13
C LYS A 230 -5.02 -17.02 3.82
N GLU A 231 -5.54 -17.09 2.61
CA GLU A 231 -6.39 -18.19 2.13
C GLU A 231 -5.79 -18.83 0.89
N LEU A 232 -5.54 -20.13 0.94
CA LEU A 232 -5.09 -20.91 -0.22
C LEU A 232 -6.28 -21.07 -1.19
N LEU A 233 -6.12 -20.57 -2.41
CA LEU A 233 -7.09 -20.70 -3.48
C LEU A 233 -6.81 -21.93 -4.35
N ASN A 234 -5.54 -22.15 -4.70
CA ASN A 234 -5.15 -23.22 -5.62
C ASN A 234 -3.72 -23.68 -5.43
N THR A 235 -3.38 -24.86 -5.99
CA THR A 235 -2.01 -25.39 -6.03
C THR A 235 -1.71 -25.91 -7.43
N TYR A 236 -0.61 -25.45 -8.00
CA TYR A 236 -0.12 -25.81 -9.33
C TYR A 236 1.18 -26.57 -9.21
N GLU A 237 1.31 -27.70 -9.92
CA GLU A 237 2.57 -28.40 -10.03
C GLU A 237 3.39 -27.82 -11.20
N ILE A 238 4.68 -27.54 -10.96
CA ILE A 238 5.62 -26.91 -11.90
C ILE A 238 6.83 -27.82 -12.14
N LYS A 239 7.24 -27.93 -13.42
CA LYS A 239 8.48 -28.62 -13.82
C LYS A 239 9.62 -27.63 -13.84
N LEU A 240 10.64 -27.86 -13.01
CA LEU A 240 11.89 -27.11 -13.09
C LEU A 240 12.58 -27.41 -14.44
N LYS A 241 12.77 -26.38 -15.28
CA LYS A 241 13.73 -26.49 -16.40
C LYS A 241 15.12 -26.64 -15.79
N LYS A 242 15.81 -27.75 -16.08
CA LYS A 242 17.23 -27.86 -15.74
C LYS A 242 17.99 -26.73 -16.46
N GLN A 243 18.65 -25.86 -15.69
CA GLN A 243 19.62 -24.92 -16.23
C GLN A 243 20.69 -25.71 -17.02
N LYS A 244 20.94 -25.29 -18.27
CA LYS A 244 21.93 -25.89 -19.15
C LYS A 244 23.29 -25.24 -18.97
#